data_AF-A0A962JR13-F1
#
_entry.id   AF-A0A962JR13-F1
#
_cell.length_a   1.000
_cell.length_b   1.000
_cell.length_c   1.000
_cell.angle_alpha   90.00
_cell.angle_beta   90.00
_cell.angle_gamma   90.00
#
_symmetry.space_group_name_H-M   'P 1'
#
loop_
_entity.id
_entity.type
_entity.pdbx_description
1 polymer ?
#
loop_
_entity_poly.entity_id
_entity_poly.type
_entity_poly.pdbx_seq_one_letter_code
_entity_poly.pdbx_strand_id
1 'polypeptide(L)'
;QLASIGLAPNLVAPSGGANAALGVTTVTIDAASNGSKTLTNQTISEVGVFTISTGTLVYMGENLGIFSSANIGRFIPDRFELSAGTVTEACVSGGFTYLSQDFTTSYTLTAKNIGTATTVNYRGGFIKLDATLGALDYGAIDLVIPTLFPTRLTETGLATFNWHDDGTGDVSSTLNLARDTMVDGPYLAQIGVLPTDDDDVTVILASRDLDVDNDATNDHVKLGETVQRYGRMVVNNAYGPELLDLDVNLQSEYFDGAQFKLNTEDSCSSYIKTDATLSNYTGDLAGVAPVNVIEPSVLTAMINGRSPRMSPLLLEKPGAGNDGSVTVTLTVPNWLQFDFNGDLTPENPSGLATFGHYRGHDRVIYWREKF
;
A
#
# COMPACT_ATOMS: atom_id res chain seq x y z
N GLN A 1 23.43 13.43 -58.80
CA GLN A 1 22.33 12.94 -57.94
C GLN A 1 22.86 11.84 -57.04
N LEU A 2 22.45 11.83 -55.77
CA LEU A 2 22.57 10.68 -54.88
C LEU A 2 21.14 10.22 -54.57
N ALA A 3 20.72 9.10 -55.15
CA ALA A 3 19.37 8.57 -54.99
C ALA A 3 19.35 7.48 -53.93
N SER A 4 18.23 7.39 -53.20
CA SER A 4 17.97 6.31 -52.23
C SER A 4 19.10 6.07 -51.23
N ILE A 5 19.68 7.14 -50.69
CA ILE A 5 20.67 7.07 -49.60
C ILE A 5 19.98 6.40 -48.41
N GLY A 6 20.39 5.18 -48.08
CA GLY A 6 19.90 4.47 -46.90
C GLY A 6 20.28 5.22 -45.62
N LEU A 7 19.34 5.32 -44.69
CA LEU A 7 19.52 5.88 -43.36
C LEU A 7 19.29 4.78 -42.34
N ALA A 8 20.23 4.62 -41.41
CA ALA A 8 20.12 3.69 -40.30
C ALA A 8 20.38 4.42 -38.98
N PRO A 9 19.55 4.21 -37.95
CA PRO A 9 19.89 4.69 -36.62
C PRO A 9 21.04 3.85 -36.06
N ASN A 10 21.78 4.38 -35.10
CA ASN A 10 22.69 3.62 -34.26
C ASN A 10 22.53 4.11 -32.83
N LEU A 11 22.23 3.18 -31.92
CA LEU A 11 22.12 3.45 -30.50
C LEU A 11 23.47 3.91 -29.94
N VAL A 12 23.46 5.05 -29.25
CA VAL A 12 24.60 5.57 -28.48
C VAL A 12 24.38 5.30 -26.99
N ALA A 13 23.15 5.51 -26.50
CA ALA A 13 22.77 5.23 -25.12
C ALA A 13 21.26 4.92 -25.03
N PRO A 14 20.81 4.05 -24.11
CA PRO A 14 21.60 3.35 -23.09
C PRO A 14 22.47 2.22 -23.66
N SER A 15 23.54 1.87 -22.97
CA SER A 15 24.34 0.68 -23.33
C SER A 15 23.51 -0.59 -23.18
N GLY A 16 23.64 -1.52 -24.12
CA GLY A 16 22.90 -2.79 -24.15
C GLY A 16 21.44 -2.68 -24.60
N GLY A 17 20.96 -1.48 -24.95
CA GLY A 17 19.61 -1.27 -25.48
C GLY A 17 19.43 -1.71 -26.95
N ALA A 18 18.25 -1.46 -27.48
CA ALA A 18 17.87 -1.70 -28.87
C ALA A 18 18.00 -0.45 -29.74
N ASN A 19 18.22 -0.67 -31.03
CA ASN A 19 18.21 0.40 -32.01
C ASN A 19 16.77 0.86 -32.30
N ALA A 20 16.58 2.14 -32.62
CA ALA A 20 15.28 2.64 -33.01
C ALA A 20 14.88 2.18 -34.43
N ALA A 21 13.60 2.29 -34.78
CA ALA A 21 13.15 2.35 -36.16
C ALA A 21 13.05 3.82 -36.60
N LEU A 22 13.50 4.10 -37.82
CA LEU A 22 13.35 5.40 -38.47
C LEU A 22 12.07 5.44 -39.30
N GLY A 23 11.28 6.51 -39.17
CA GLY A 23 10.11 6.72 -40.04
C GLY A 23 10.47 6.95 -41.50
N VAL A 24 11.59 7.64 -41.76
CA VAL A 24 12.18 7.77 -43.11
C VAL A 24 13.51 7.01 -43.14
N THR A 25 13.59 5.99 -43.98
CA THR A 25 14.76 5.09 -44.08
C THR A 25 15.63 5.37 -45.30
N THR A 26 15.18 6.23 -46.22
CA THR A 26 15.99 6.65 -47.37
C THR A 26 15.76 8.10 -47.72
N VAL A 27 16.80 8.78 -48.22
CA VAL A 27 16.71 10.15 -48.72
C VAL A 27 17.34 10.27 -50.12
N THR A 28 16.80 11.14 -50.96
CA THR A 28 17.37 11.46 -52.27
C THR A 28 17.82 12.92 -52.31
N ILE A 29 19.06 13.14 -52.74
CA ILE A 29 19.63 14.46 -53.04
C ILE A 29 19.72 14.58 -54.57
N ASP A 30 18.76 15.31 -55.13
CA ASP A 30 18.63 15.57 -56.56
C ASP A 30 18.91 17.03 -56.91
N ALA A 31 18.71 17.41 -58.17
CA ALA A 31 18.92 18.78 -58.62
C ALA A 31 17.99 19.77 -57.89
N ALA A 32 16.75 19.37 -57.57
CA ALA A 32 15.79 20.22 -56.88
C ALA A 32 16.15 20.45 -55.41
N SER A 33 17.00 19.60 -54.84
CA SER A 33 17.53 19.73 -53.49
C SER A 33 18.56 20.87 -53.38
N ASN A 34 19.12 21.38 -54.49
CA ASN A 34 20.18 22.40 -54.47
C ASN A 34 21.33 22.07 -53.49
N GLY A 35 21.68 20.78 -53.39
CA GLY A 35 22.75 20.29 -52.52
C GLY A 35 22.37 20.05 -51.04
N SER A 36 21.13 20.31 -50.62
CA SER A 36 20.67 20.06 -49.24
C SER A 36 19.23 19.52 -49.20
N LYS A 37 18.95 18.60 -48.28
CA LYS A 37 17.60 18.04 -48.10
C LYS A 37 17.23 18.07 -46.63
N THR A 38 16.12 18.73 -46.31
CA THR A 38 15.51 18.72 -44.98
C THR A 38 14.38 17.69 -44.95
N LEU A 39 14.42 16.79 -43.95
CA LEU A 39 13.33 15.86 -43.67
C LEU A 39 12.46 16.44 -42.55
N THR A 40 11.18 16.69 -42.81
CA THR A 40 10.25 17.27 -41.81
C THR A 40 9.35 16.22 -41.14
N ASN A 41 9.43 14.97 -41.59
CA ASN A 41 8.60 13.84 -41.15
C ASN A 41 9.42 12.66 -40.61
N GLN A 42 10.66 12.91 -40.19
CA GLN A 42 11.48 11.88 -39.56
C GLN A 42 10.93 11.53 -38.18
N THR A 43 10.81 10.25 -37.88
CA THR A 43 10.47 9.75 -36.54
C THR A 43 11.55 8.79 -36.04
N ILE A 44 11.66 8.66 -34.72
CA ILE A 44 12.53 7.71 -34.01
C ILE A 44 11.60 6.97 -33.04
N SER A 45 11.52 5.65 -33.15
CA SER A 45 10.52 4.86 -32.44
C SER A 45 10.90 4.48 -31.01
N GLU A 46 12.10 4.81 -30.54
CA GLU A 46 12.66 4.26 -29.31
C GLU A 46 13.31 5.35 -28.46
N VAL A 47 13.27 5.15 -27.16
CA VAL A 47 13.94 5.98 -26.14
C VAL A 47 15.45 5.83 -26.30
N GLY A 48 16.21 6.89 -26.07
CA GLY A 48 17.65 6.80 -26.27
C GLY A 48 18.32 8.07 -26.76
N VAL A 49 19.62 7.94 -26.97
CA VAL A 49 20.42 8.85 -27.78
C VAL A 49 20.90 8.04 -28.98
N PHE A 50 20.68 8.57 -30.19
CA PHE A 50 21.02 7.88 -31.43
C PHE A 50 21.90 8.76 -32.31
N THR A 51 22.68 8.14 -33.19
CA THR A 51 23.15 8.78 -34.41
C THR A 51 22.38 8.21 -35.59
N ILE A 52 22.29 8.95 -36.70
CA ILE A 52 21.78 8.42 -37.97
C ILE A 52 22.95 8.38 -38.93
N SER A 53 23.22 7.20 -39.48
CA SER A 53 24.26 6.99 -40.47
C SER A 53 23.69 6.77 -41.85
N THR A 54 24.44 7.20 -42.86
CA THR A 54 24.16 6.82 -44.24
C THR A 54 24.64 5.38 -44.50
N GLY A 55 24.08 4.72 -45.51
CA GLY A 55 24.77 3.62 -46.18
C GLY A 55 26.07 4.11 -46.85
N THR A 56 26.85 3.19 -47.42
CA THR A 56 28.02 3.55 -48.23
C THR A 56 27.58 4.40 -49.42
N LEU A 57 28.13 5.61 -49.52
CA LEU A 57 27.82 6.56 -50.59
C LEU A 57 28.84 6.45 -51.72
N VAL A 58 28.33 6.37 -52.95
CA VAL A 58 29.14 6.47 -54.17
C VAL A 58 28.61 7.61 -55.02
N TYR A 59 29.50 8.54 -55.39
CA TYR A 59 29.15 9.68 -56.24
C TYR A 59 30.12 9.80 -57.41
N MET A 60 29.61 9.73 -58.63
CA MET A 60 30.43 9.85 -59.86
C MET A 60 31.59 8.83 -59.93
N GLY A 61 31.42 7.65 -59.34
CA GLY A 61 32.44 6.60 -59.27
C GLY A 61 33.35 6.68 -58.05
N GLU A 62 33.29 7.76 -57.27
CA GLU A 62 34.08 7.93 -56.05
C GLU A 62 33.34 7.42 -54.82
N ASN A 63 34.03 6.65 -53.98
CA ASN A 63 33.51 6.20 -52.70
C ASN A 63 33.68 7.29 -51.64
N LEU A 64 32.57 7.83 -51.14
CA LEU A 64 32.57 8.85 -50.10
C LEU A 64 32.56 8.22 -48.69
N GLY A 65 32.26 6.94 -48.56
CA GLY A 65 32.19 6.23 -47.29
C GLY A 65 30.82 6.33 -46.60
N ILE A 66 30.84 6.17 -45.27
CA ILE A 66 29.67 6.24 -44.38
C ILE A 66 29.82 7.49 -43.53
N PHE A 67 28.75 8.27 -43.41
CA PHE A 67 28.70 9.45 -42.56
C PHE A 67 27.67 9.24 -41.47
N SER A 68 27.98 9.68 -40.25
CA SER A 68 27.08 9.65 -39.10
C SER A 68 26.78 11.06 -38.65
N SER A 69 25.55 11.29 -38.21
CA SER A 69 25.16 12.53 -37.55
C SER A 69 25.88 12.69 -36.20
N ALA A 70 25.78 13.90 -35.63
CA ALA A 70 25.94 14.06 -34.19
C ALA A 70 24.85 13.30 -33.42
N ASN A 71 24.99 13.23 -32.11
CA ASN A 71 23.99 12.62 -31.22
C ASN A 71 22.64 13.36 -31.32
N ILE A 72 21.56 12.60 -31.42
CA ILE A 72 20.17 13.05 -31.47
C ILE A 72 19.45 12.43 -30.26
N GLY A 73 18.81 13.26 -29.45
CA GLY A 73 18.18 12.87 -28.18
C GLY A 73 18.64 13.78 -27.03
N ARG A 74 18.40 13.42 -25.77
CA ARG A 74 17.80 12.17 -25.30
C ARG A 74 16.30 12.12 -25.58
N PHE A 75 15.83 11.08 -26.27
CA PHE A 75 14.41 10.76 -26.34
C PHE A 75 13.99 10.04 -25.07
N ILE A 76 12.82 10.41 -24.55
CA ILE A 76 12.17 9.85 -23.36
C ILE A 76 10.85 9.16 -23.78
N PRO A 77 10.27 8.30 -22.94
CA PRO A 77 8.93 7.78 -23.21
C PRO A 77 7.93 8.93 -23.36
N ASP A 78 6.85 8.68 -24.08
CA ASP A 78 5.72 9.60 -24.20
C ASP A 78 4.85 9.54 -22.94
N ARG A 79 4.66 8.33 -22.40
CA ARG A 79 3.78 8.07 -21.26
C ARG A 79 4.08 6.72 -20.61
N PHE A 80 3.52 6.54 -19.41
CA PHE A 80 3.32 5.22 -18.83
C PHE A 80 1.91 4.69 -19.13
N GLU A 81 1.81 3.38 -19.33
CA GLU A 81 0.56 2.63 -19.26
C GLU A 81 0.61 1.72 -18.03
N LEU A 82 -0.42 1.80 -17.18
CA LEU A 82 -0.55 1.01 -15.96
C LEU A 82 -1.42 -0.21 -16.22
N SER A 83 -1.04 -1.35 -15.64
CA SER A 83 -1.82 -2.58 -15.68
C SER A 83 -1.66 -3.38 -14.39
N ALA A 84 -2.48 -4.42 -14.22
CA ALA A 84 -2.42 -5.35 -13.08
C ALA A 84 -2.45 -4.66 -11.69
N GLY A 85 -3.21 -3.56 -11.58
CA GLY A 85 -3.43 -2.86 -10.32
C GLY A 85 -4.10 -3.77 -9.28
N THR A 86 -3.55 -3.77 -8.08
CA THR A 86 -4.07 -4.49 -6.92
C THR A 86 -3.89 -3.69 -5.65
N VAL A 87 -4.84 -3.88 -4.73
CA VAL A 87 -4.73 -3.50 -3.31
C VAL A 87 -4.81 -4.79 -2.51
N THR A 88 -3.91 -4.98 -1.55
CA THR A 88 -3.86 -6.17 -0.69
C THR A 88 -4.04 -5.76 0.75
N GLU A 89 -5.08 -6.31 1.35
CA GLU A 89 -5.54 -5.95 2.68
C GLU A 89 -4.57 -6.45 3.76
N ALA A 90 -4.46 -5.70 4.85
CA ALA A 90 -3.67 -6.13 6.00
C ALA A 90 -4.20 -7.45 6.59
N CYS A 91 -5.53 -7.64 6.57
CA CYS A 91 -6.16 -8.91 6.85
C CYS A 91 -6.74 -9.54 5.58
N VAL A 92 -5.88 -10.19 4.78
CA VAL A 92 -6.24 -10.84 3.52
C VAL A 92 -7.40 -11.84 3.68
N SER A 93 -7.42 -12.63 4.75
CA SER A 93 -8.46 -13.64 4.97
C SER A 93 -9.83 -13.04 5.30
N GLY A 94 -9.87 -11.84 5.87
CA GLY A 94 -11.10 -11.10 6.18
C GLY A 94 -11.45 -10.01 5.15
N GLY A 95 -10.59 -9.77 4.16
CA GLY A 95 -10.80 -8.75 3.13
C GLY A 95 -10.96 -7.32 3.66
N PHE A 96 -10.22 -6.97 4.72
CA PHE A 96 -10.26 -5.61 5.28
C PHE A 96 -8.92 -5.19 5.88
N THR A 97 -8.77 -3.89 6.07
CA THR A 97 -7.68 -3.24 6.80
C THR A 97 -8.26 -2.33 7.89
N TYR A 98 -7.62 -2.25 9.06
CA TYR A 98 -8.00 -1.23 10.05
C TYR A 98 -7.41 0.13 9.68
N LEU A 99 -8.13 1.22 9.96
CA LEU A 99 -7.55 2.57 9.86
C LEU A 99 -6.31 2.68 10.75
N SER A 100 -5.28 3.30 10.21
CA SER A 100 -3.91 3.37 10.72
C SER A 100 -3.13 2.05 10.71
N GLN A 101 -3.63 1.00 10.04
CA GLN A 101 -2.87 -0.21 9.73
C GLN A 101 -2.35 -0.15 8.29
N ASP A 102 -1.11 -0.60 8.11
CA ASP A 102 -0.47 -0.66 6.80
C ASP A 102 -1.10 -1.75 5.93
N PHE A 103 -1.32 -1.43 4.64
CA PHE A 103 -1.74 -2.34 3.58
C PHE A 103 -0.86 -2.11 2.35
N THR A 104 -0.91 -2.97 1.34
CA THR A 104 -0.01 -2.87 0.19
C THR A 104 -0.73 -2.69 -1.13
N THR A 105 -0.04 -2.05 -2.08
CA THR A 105 -0.47 -1.95 -3.47
C THR A 105 0.59 -2.56 -4.39
N SER A 106 0.18 -3.08 -5.53
CA SER A 106 1.10 -3.47 -6.59
C SER A 106 0.51 -3.31 -7.99
N TYR A 107 1.34 -2.97 -8.96
CA TYR A 107 0.97 -2.78 -10.36
C TYR A 107 2.20 -2.84 -11.27
N THR A 108 1.96 -2.96 -12.58
CA THR A 108 3.02 -2.93 -13.60
C THR A 108 2.88 -1.66 -14.44
N LEU A 109 3.98 -0.91 -14.57
CA LEU A 109 4.13 0.21 -15.49
C LEU A 109 4.79 -0.26 -16.78
N THR A 110 4.32 0.26 -17.92
CA THR A 110 4.96 0.06 -19.23
C THR A 110 5.27 1.41 -19.85
N ALA A 111 6.55 1.66 -20.15
CA ALA A 111 6.98 2.86 -20.87
C ALA A 111 6.61 2.76 -22.35
N LYS A 112 5.86 3.74 -22.87
CA LYS A 112 5.36 3.76 -24.25
C LYS A 112 5.90 4.95 -25.02
N ASN A 113 6.11 4.77 -26.31
CA ASN A 113 6.31 5.89 -27.24
C ASN A 113 4.96 6.49 -27.67
N ILE A 114 5.03 7.61 -28.40
CA ILE A 114 3.84 8.31 -28.93
C ILE A 114 2.99 7.43 -29.86
N GLY A 115 3.60 6.41 -30.49
CA GLY A 115 2.92 5.41 -31.33
C GLY A 115 2.45 4.17 -30.58
N THR A 116 2.40 4.20 -29.24
CA THR A 116 1.93 3.14 -28.32
C THR A 116 2.77 1.86 -28.27
N ALA A 117 3.93 1.82 -28.93
CA ALA A 117 4.86 0.70 -28.79
C ALA A 117 5.65 0.84 -27.48
N THR A 118 5.97 -0.29 -26.85
CA THR A 118 6.82 -0.31 -25.64
C THR A 118 8.23 0.12 -25.99
N THR A 119 8.81 1.00 -25.16
CA THR A 119 10.17 1.51 -25.32
C THR A 119 11.14 0.69 -24.49
N VAL A 120 11.87 -0.24 -25.12
CA VAL A 120 12.74 -1.19 -24.41
C VAL A 120 14.01 -0.53 -23.85
N ASN A 121 14.29 0.70 -24.28
CA ASN A 121 15.44 1.48 -23.81
C ASN A 121 15.14 2.33 -22.57
N TYR A 122 13.92 2.29 -22.03
CA TYR A 122 13.66 2.84 -20.70
C TYR A 122 14.25 1.92 -19.62
N ARG A 123 15.59 2.00 -19.47
CA ARG A 123 16.39 1.13 -18.61
C ARG A 123 17.67 1.81 -18.14
N GLY A 124 18.27 1.30 -17.07
CA GLY A 124 19.51 1.86 -16.51
C GLY A 124 19.37 3.36 -16.24
N GLY A 125 20.31 4.18 -16.72
CA GLY A 125 20.29 5.63 -16.50
C GLY A 125 19.15 6.41 -17.19
N PHE A 126 18.32 5.72 -17.98
CA PHE A 126 17.10 6.28 -18.58
C PHE A 126 15.86 6.09 -17.70
N ILE A 127 15.93 5.22 -16.69
CA ILE A 127 14.89 5.15 -15.66
C ILE A 127 14.97 6.44 -14.84
N LYS A 128 13.84 7.13 -14.77
CA LYS A 128 13.66 8.38 -14.01
C LYS A 128 12.53 8.31 -12.99
N LEU A 129 11.98 7.10 -12.80
CA LEU A 129 11.00 6.78 -11.78
C LEU A 129 11.52 5.59 -10.97
N ASP A 130 11.99 5.87 -9.75
CA ASP A 130 12.46 4.86 -8.81
C ASP A 130 12.23 5.33 -7.36
N ALA A 131 12.81 4.64 -6.38
CA ALA A 131 12.66 4.98 -4.96
C ALA A 131 13.22 6.37 -4.57
N THR A 132 13.96 7.03 -5.47
CA THR A 132 14.64 8.30 -5.28
C THR A 132 14.32 9.36 -6.33
N LEU A 133 13.72 8.98 -7.46
CA LEU A 133 13.42 9.83 -8.60
C LEU A 133 11.93 9.73 -8.93
N GLY A 134 11.32 10.85 -9.30
CA GLY A 134 9.89 10.94 -9.58
C GLY A 134 9.01 10.86 -8.34
N ALA A 135 7.72 10.71 -8.56
CA ALA A 135 6.70 10.57 -7.54
C ALA A 135 5.60 9.61 -8.00
N LEU A 136 5.01 8.88 -7.06
CA LEU A 136 3.89 7.99 -7.35
C LEU A 136 2.53 8.68 -7.21
N ASP A 137 2.41 9.67 -6.32
CA ASP A 137 1.18 10.41 -6.04
C ASP A 137 -0.04 9.48 -5.85
N TYR A 138 -0.20 8.96 -4.63
CA TYR A 138 -1.31 8.08 -4.29
C TYR A 138 -2.52 8.88 -3.82
N GLY A 139 -3.71 8.53 -4.32
CA GLY A 139 -4.97 9.14 -3.94
C GLY A 139 -6.01 8.09 -3.51
N ALA A 140 -6.95 8.52 -2.67
CA ALA A 140 -8.08 7.69 -2.26
C ALA A 140 -9.35 8.48 -2.00
N ILE A 141 -10.48 7.83 -2.26
CA ILE A 141 -11.83 8.36 -2.03
C ILE A 141 -12.74 7.23 -1.52
N ASP A 142 -13.69 7.56 -0.64
CA ASP A 142 -14.74 6.61 -0.24
C ASP A 142 -15.87 6.55 -1.29
N LEU A 143 -16.28 5.33 -1.64
CA LEU A 143 -17.34 5.09 -2.61
C LEU A 143 -18.75 5.35 -2.09
N VAL A 144 -18.95 5.26 -0.78
CA VAL A 144 -20.30 5.33 -0.20
C VAL A 144 -20.72 6.78 -0.01
N ILE A 145 -19.84 7.57 0.61
CA ILE A 145 -19.96 9.02 0.74
C ILE A 145 -18.60 9.56 0.29
N PRO A 146 -18.50 10.40 -0.76
CA PRO A 146 -17.23 10.90 -1.32
C PRO A 146 -16.45 11.77 -0.33
N THR A 147 -15.98 11.11 0.71
CA THR A 147 -15.13 11.61 1.77
C THR A 147 -13.73 11.52 1.21
N LEU A 148 -13.09 12.66 1.11
CA LEU A 148 -11.76 12.77 0.53
C LEU A 148 -10.73 12.34 1.58
N PHE A 149 -9.70 11.59 1.15
CA PHE A 149 -8.60 11.18 2.02
C PHE A 149 -7.23 11.83 1.73
N PRO A 150 -7.12 13.04 1.14
CA PRO A 150 -5.85 13.54 0.60
C PRO A 150 -4.78 13.77 1.67
N THR A 151 -5.18 13.94 2.94
CA THR A 151 -4.25 14.12 4.06
C THR A 151 -4.11 12.90 4.95
N ARG A 152 -4.93 11.86 4.73
CA ARG A 152 -5.00 10.66 5.57
C ARG A 152 -4.31 9.47 4.93
N LEU A 153 -4.28 9.39 3.60
CA LEU A 153 -3.52 8.37 2.89
C LEU A 153 -2.05 8.80 2.82
N THR A 154 -1.16 7.94 3.29
CA THR A 154 0.28 8.16 3.19
C THR A 154 0.97 6.88 2.74
N GLU A 155 2.11 7.05 2.05
CA GLU A 155 3.03 5.95 1.81
C GLU A 155 3.92 5.76 3.04
N THR A 156 3.99 4.52 3.54
CA THR A 156 4.86 4.15 4.66
C THR A 156 6.12 3.47 4.15
N GLY A 157 7.22 4.21 4.18
CA GLY A 157 8.51 3.75 3.67
C GLY A 157 8.73 4.11 2.19
N LEU A 158 9.69 3.45 1.55
CA LEU A 158 10.00 3.66 0.13
C LEU A 158 9.31 2.60 -0.72
N ALA A 159 8.68 3.02 -1.83
CA ALA A 159 8.23 2.10 -2.87
C ALA A 159 9.37 1.22 -3.37
N THR A 160 9.02 -0.01 -3.73
CA THR A 160 9.92 -0.92 -4.44
C THR A 160 9.62 -0.84 -5.93
N PHE A 161 10.68 -0.67 -6.72
CA PHE A 161 10.63 -0.67 -8.18
C PHE A 161 11.51 -1.80 -8.71
N ASN A 162 10.96 -2.61 -9.60
CA ASN A 162 11.69 -3.64 -10.32
C ASN A 162 11.49 -3.45 -11.82
N TRP A 163 12.34 -2.60 -12.43
CA TRP A 163 12.35 -2.38 -13.87
C TRP A 163 13.03 -3.51 -14.61
N HIS A 164 12.38 -3.98 -15.68
CA HIS A 164 12.83 -5.04 -16.56
C HIS A 164 13.49 -4.46 -17.81
N ASP A 165 14.34 -5.26 -18.46
CA ASP A 165 15.07 -4.89 -19.69
C ASP A 165 14.19 -4.90 -20.96
N ASP A 166 12.88 -4.70 -20.81
CA ASP A 166 11.88 -4.67 -21.89
C ASP A 166 10.98 -3.42 -21.82
N GLY A 167 11.28 -2.45 -20.95
CA GLY A 167 10.51 -1.22 -20.77
C GLY A 167 9.29 -1.38 -19.86
N THR A 168 9.14 -2.51 -19.16
CA THR A 168 8.15 -2.72 -18.11
C THR A 168 8.80 -2.63 -16.72
N GLY A 169 8.02 -2.30 -15.70
CA GLY A 169 8.50 -2.29 -14.32
C GLY A 169 7.40 -2.59 -13.33
N ASP A 170 7.68 -3.47 -12.37
CA ASP A 170 6.77 -3.78 -11.28
C ASP A 170 7.00 -2.81 -10.12
N VAL A 171 5.91 -2.22 -9.62
CA VAL A 171 5.91 -1.27 -8.53
C VAL A 171 5.06 -1.81 -7.39
N SER A 172 5.56 -1.70 -6.17
CA SER A 172 4.79 -2.00 -4.97
C SER A 172 5.08 -1.00 -3.86
N SER A 173 4.03 -0.56 -3.17
CA SER A 173 4.12 0.37 -2.05
C SER A 173 3.36 -0.16 -0.84
N THR A 174 3.77 0.30 0.34
CA THR A 174 2.98 0.14 1.57
C THR A 174 2.29 1.46 1.85
N LEU A 175 0.98 1.42 2.02
CA LEU A 175 0.14 2.59 2.27
C LEU A 175 -0.51 2.47 3.65
N ASN A 176 -0.81 3.61 4.26
CA ASN A 176 -1.54 3.71 5.52
C ASN A 176 -2.65 4.74 5.37
N LEU A 177 -3.87 4.37 5.74
CA LEU A 177 -4.99 5.32 5.81
C LEU A 177 -5.24 5.68 7.27
N ALA A 178 -4.80 6.87 7.68
CA ALA A 178 -4.84 7.29 9.07
C ALA A 178 -6.27 7.42 9.62
N ARG A 179 -6.45 7.19 10.93
CA ARG A 179 -7.67 7.54 11.66
C ARG A 179 -7.84 9.05 11.76
N ASP A 180 -9.09 9.48 11.87
CA ASP A 180 -9.41 10.81 12.39
C ASP A 180 -9.41 10.78 13.94
N THR A 181 -9.38 11.96 14.53
CA THR A 181 -9.59 12.23 15.96
C THR A 181 -10.94 11.70 16.45
N MET A 182 -11.99 11.84 15.64
CA MET A 182 -13.31 11.29 15.91
C MET A 182 -13.49 9.94 15.23
N VAL A 183 -14.25 9.04 15.85
CA VAL A 183 -14.56 7.73 15.27
C VAL A 183 -15.37 7.91 13.99
N ASP A 184 -14.93 7.26 12.92
CA ASP A 184 -15.46 7.39 11.57
C ASP A 184 -15.47 6.04 10.82
N GLY A 185 -15.95 6.07 9.58
CA GLY A 185 -16.13 4.88 8.75
C GLY A 185 -17.33 4.00 9.15
N PRO A 186 -17.40 2.75 8.65
CA PRO A 186 -16.42 2.10 7.78
C PRO A 186 -16.41 2.70 6.38
N TYR A 187 -15.30 2.53 5.66
CA TYR A 187 -15.14 3.01 4.29
C TYR A 187 -14.97 1.88 3.30
N LEU A 188 -15.49 2.08 2.09
CA LEU A 188 -15.11 1.31 0.92
C LEU A 188 -14.24 2.22 0.05
N ALA A 189 -12.94 2.22 0.34
CA ALA A 189 -12.00 3.15 -0.27
C ALA A 189 -11.54 2.63 -1.64
N GLN A 190 -11.61 3.49 -2.66
CA GLN A 190 -10.89 3.29 -3.91
C GLN A 190 -9.49 3.89 -3.80
N ILE A 191 -8.48 3.15 -4.22
CA ILE A 191 -7.08 3.59 -4.24
C ILE A 191 -6.65 3.77 -5.69
N GLY A 192 -6.01 4.90 -5.99
CA GLY A 192 -5.41 5.18 -7.29
C GLY A 192 -4.01 5.77 -7.16
N VAL A 193 -3.33 5.86 -8.29
CA VAL A 193 -1.95 6.35 -8.40
C VAL A 193 -1.75 7.21 -9.65
N LEU A 194 -0.89 8.23 -9.56
CA LEU A 194 -0.50 9.10 -10.66
C LEU A 194 1.05 9.16 -10.75
N PRO A 195 1.69 8.11 -11.29
CA PRO A 195 3.15 8.06 -11.36
C PRO A 195 3.67 9.10 -12.35
N THR A 196 4.69 9.84 -11.93
CA THR A 196 5.38 10.84 -12.74
C THR A 196 6.88 10.70 -12.52
N ASP A 197 7.64 10.49 -13.60
CA ASP A 197 9.10 10.42 -13.53
C ASP A 197 9.77 11.81 -13.51
N ASP A 198 11.07 11.89 -13.24
CA ASP A 198 11.83 13.15 -13.21
C ASP A 198 11.98 13.84 -14.58
N ASP A 199 11.58 13.19 -15.67
CA ASP A 199 11.49 13.75 -17.03
C ASP A 199 10.04 14.17 -17.39
N ASP A 200 9.13 14.21 -16.42
CA ASP A 200 7.70 14.51 -16.54
C ASP A 200 6.88 13.47 -17.35
N VAL A 201 7.40 12.25 -17.51
CA VAL A 201 6.64 11.13 -18.09
C VAL A 201 5.61 10.65 -17.08
N THR A 202 4.33 10.68 -17.47
CA THR A 202 3.21 10.26 -16.62
C THR A 202 2.18 9.45 -17.42
N VAL A 203 1.09 9.05 -16.78
CA VAL A 203 -0.08 8.46 -17.43
C VAL A 203 -0.93 9.54 -18.11
N ILE A 204 -1.44 9.25 -19.30
CA ILE A 204 -2.30 10.17 -20.05
C ILE A 204 -3.68 10.34 -19.40
N LEU A 205 -4.30 11.49 -19.61
CA LEU A 205 -5.63 11.82 -19.07
C LEU A 205 -6.70 10.78 -19.42
N ALA A 206 -6.66 10.22 -20.65
CA ALA A 206 -7.65 9.25 -21.11
C ALA A 206 -7.57 7.88 -20.38
N SER A 207 -6.47 7.60 -19.69
CA SER A 207 -6.29 6.37 -18.91
C SER A 207 -6.68 6.55 -17.44
N ARG A 208 -6.91 7.77 -16.98
CA ARG A 208 -7.30 8.07 -15.59
C ARG A 208 -8.78 7.78 -15.41
N ASP A 209 -9.10 7.03 -14.38
CA ASP A 209 -10.44 6.49 -14.09
C ASP A 209 -10.87 6.66 -12.63
N LEU A 210 -10.10 7.40 -11.82
CA LEU A 210 -10.43 7.74 -10.45
C LEU A 210 -10.33 9.25 -10.19
N ASP A 211 -11.44 9.83 -9.73
CA ASP A 211 -11.57 11.19 -9.19
C ASP A 211 -11.31 11.14 -7.68
N VAL A 212 -10.22 11.74 -7.21
CA VAL A 212 -9.79 11.64 -5.79
C VAL A 212 -10.06 12.90 -4.99
N ASP A 213 -10.52 13.98 -5.64
CA ASP A 213 -10.85 15.26 -5.01
C ASP A 213 -12.34 15.65 -5.18
N ASN A 214 -13.10 14.82 -5.87
CA ASN A 214 -14.53 14.93 -6.15
C ASN A 214 -14.88 16.22 -6.92
N ASP A 215 -14.04 16.62 -7.88
CA ASP A 215 -14.27 17.74 -8.79
C ASP A 215 -14.95 17.36 -10.13
N ALA A 216 -15.29 16.06 -10.29
CA ALA A 216 -15.82 15.41 -11.49
C ALA A 216 -14.81 15.17 -12.62
N THR A 217 -13.51 15.26 -12.34
CA THR A 217 -12.41 14.92 -13.23
C THR A 217 -11.65 13.72 -12.69
N ASN A 218 -11.23 12.81 -13.57
CA ASN A 218 -10.37 11.71 -13.13
C ASN A 218 -8.90 12.16 -13.07
N ASP A 219 -8.31 12.02 -11.89
CA ASP A 219 -6.95 12.47 -11.57
C ASP A 219 -5.94 11.34 -11.62
N HIS A 220 -6.37 10.14 -11.23
CA HIS A 220 -5.51 8.98 -11.00
C HIS A 220 -5.96 7.76 -11.82
N VAL A 221 -5.07 6.78 -11.97
CA VAL A 221 -5.45 5.44 -12.44
C VAL A 221 -5.76 4.58 -11.21
N LYS A 222 -6.93 3.96 -11.20
CA LYS A 222 -7.41 3.11 -10.13
C LYS A 222 -6.59 1.81 -10.04
N LEU A 223 -6.14 1.50 -8.84
CA LEU A 223 -5.46 0.25 -8.51
C LEU A 223 -6.43 -0.80 -7.97
N GLY A 224 -7.40 -0.39 -7.17
CA GLY A 224 -8.35 -1.31 -6.56
C GLY A 224 -9.23 -0.67 -5.50
N GLU A 225 -9.95 -1.53 -4.78
CA GLU A 225 -10.86 -1.17 -3.69
C GLU A 225 -10.44 -1.91 -2.43
N THR A 226 -10.64 -1.31 -1.26
CA THR A 226 -10.32 -1.91 0.03
C THR A 226 -11.31 -1.47 1.10
N VAL A 227 -11.68 -2.40 1.99
CA VAL A 227 -12.55 -2.09 3.13
C VAL A 227 -11.69 -1.59 4.28
N GLN A 228 -11.93 -0.35 4.73
CA GLN A 228 -11.19 0.30 5.79
C GLN A 228 -12.08 0.49 7.02
N ARG A 229 -11.62 0.04 8.20
CA ARG A 229 -12.44 -0.01 9.41
C ARG A 229 -11.77 0.71 10.58
N TYR A 230 -12.51 1.54 11.31
CA TYR A 230 -12.06 1.99 12.61
C TYR A 230 -12.16 0.82 13.61
N GLY A 231 -11.02 0.29 14.05
CA GLY A 231 -10.94 -0.88 14.92
C GLY A 231 -10.72 -0.57 16.39
N ARG A 232 -11.05 -1.50 17.28
CA ARG A 232 -10.52 -1.52 18.64
C ARG A 232 -10.42 -2.94 19.16
N MET A 233 -9.47 -3.21 20.04
CA MET A 233 -9.45 -4.44 20.83
C MET A 233 -10.16 -4.20 22.16
N VAL A 234 -10.83 -5.21 22.68
CA VAL A 234 -11.56 -5.19 23.96
C VAL A 234 -11.10 -6.35 24.82
N VAL A 235 -10.71 -6.05 26.05
CA VAL A 235 -10.45 -7.04 27.11
C VAL A 235 -11.70 -7.13 27.96
N ASN A 236 -12.41 -8.26 27.92
CA ASN A 236 -13.62 -8.41 28.71
C ASN A 236 -13.27 -8.66 30.18
N ASN A 237 -14.15 -8.20 31.07
CA ASN A 237 -14.07 -8.60 32.47
C ASN A 237 -14.22 -10.12 32.61
N ALA A 238 -13.46 -10.69 33.53
CA ALA A 238 -13.45 -12.12 33.82
C ALA A 238 -13.68 -12.37 35.31
N TYR A 239 -14.41 -13.42 35.64
CA TYR A 239 -14.78 -13.74 37.02
C TYR A 239 -14.71 -15.25 37.23
N GLY A 240 -14.10 -15.69 38.33
CA GLY A 240 -13.99 -17.11 38.65
C GLY A 240 -13.63 -17.39 40.10
N PRO A 241 -13.65 -18.67 40.52
CA PRO A 241 -13.13 -19.07 41.81
C PRO A 241 -11.59 -18.93 41.82
N GLU A 242 -11.04 -18.64 42.97
CA GLU A 242 -9.60 -18.56 43.27
C GLU A 242 -8.86 -19.90 43.09
N LEU A 243 -9.59 -20.98 42.80
CA LEU A 243 -9.09 -22.35 42.65
C LEU A 243 -8.96 -22.81 41.19
N LEU A 244 -9.37 -22.01 40.21
CA LEU A 244 -9.31 -22.33 38.79
C LEU A 244 -8.64 -21.21 38.00
N ASP A 245 -7.89 -21.60 36.97
CA ASP A 245 -7.30 -20.64 36.04
C ASP A 245 -8.44 -19.89 35.33
N LEU A 246 -8.23 -18.60 35.11
CA LEU A 246 -9.27 -17.69 34.66
C LEU A 246 -9.02 -17.24 33.22
N ASP A 247 -9.95 -17.58 32.34
CA ASP A 247 -9.97 -17.16 30.93
C ASP A 247 -10.45 -15.71 30.82
N VAL A 248 -9.61 -14.85 30.25
CA VAL A 248 -9.90 -13.46 29.93
C VAL A 248 -10.19 -13.34 28.44
N ASN A 249 -11.46 -13.24 28.08
CA ASN A 249 -11.88 -13.19 26.68
C ASN A 249 -11.47 -11.87 26.01
N LEU A 250 -10.79 -11.97 24.88
CA LEU A 250 -10.46 -10.84 24.00
C LEU A 250 -11.45 -10.77 22.84
N GLN A 251 -11.77 -9.55 22.40
CA GLN A 251 -12.58 -9.30 21.20
C GLN A 251 -12.00 -8.17 20.37
N SER A 252 -11.91 -8.33 19.06
CA SER A 252 -11.72 -7.18 18.16
C SER A 252 -13.07 -6.69 17.65
N GLU A 253 -13.26 -5.39 17.68
CA GLU A 253 -14.46 -4.70 17.26
C GLU A 253 -14.13 -3.68 16.18
N TYR A 254 -15.16 -3.30 15.41
CA TYR A 254 -15.08 -2.17 14.50
C TYR A 254 -16.32 -1.29 14.61
N PHE A 255 -16.15 0.00 14.31
CA PHE A 255 -17.26 0.94 14.22
C PHE A 255 -18.02 0.72 12.91
N ASP A 256 -19.34 0.58 12.98
CA ASP A 256 -20.18 0.30 11.82
C ASP A 256 -20.94 1.50 11.26
N GLY A 257 -20.55 2.71 11.68
CA GLY A 257 -21.23 3.96 11.39
C GLY A 257 -22.18 4.42 12.50
N ALA A 258 -22.53 3.54 13.45
CA ALA A 258 -23.37 3.88 14.59
C ALA A 258 -22.80 3.41 15.93
N GLN A 259 -22.24 2.20 15.98
CA GLN A 259 -21.69 1.61 17.20
C GLN A 259 -20.53 0.67 16.89
N PHE A 260 -19.77 0.34 17.92
CA PHE A 260 -18.80 -0.74 17.82
C PHE A 260 -19.51 -2.09 17.85
N LYS A 261 -19.10 -2.98 16.95
CA LYS A 261 -19.55 -4.37 16.91
C LYS A 261 -18.39 -5.32 16.67
N LEU A 262 -18.56 -6.56 17.10
CA LEU A 262 -17.58 -7.63 16.88
C LEU A 262 -17.16 -7.70 15.41
N ASN A 263 -15.85 -7.69 15.16
CA ASN A 263 -15.31 -7.91 13.83
C ASN A 263 -15.14 -9.41 13.55
N THR A 264 -16.21 -10.06 13.10
CA THR A 264 -16.16 -11.50 12.77
C THR A 264 -15.27 -11.85 11.58
N GLU A 265 -14.82 -10.87 10.80
CA GLU A 265 -13.88 -11.07 9.70
C GLU A 265 -12.42 -11.10 10.20
N ASP A 266 -12.16 -10.66 11.43
CA ASP A 266 -10.80 -10.56 11.95
C ASP A 266 -10.25 -11.92 12.39
N SER A 267 -9.36 -12.46 11.56
CA SER A 267 -8.53 -13.63 11.89
C SER A 267 -7.04 -13.32 11.75
N CYS A 268 -6.66 -12.05 11.84
CA CYS A 268 -5.30 -11.57 11.56
C CYS A 268 -4.70 -10.81 12.74
N SER A 269 -5.53 -10.14 13.56
CA SER A 269 -5.09 -9.62 14.84
C SER A 269 -4.60 -10.76 15.72
N SER A 270 -3.54 -10.52 16.49
CA SER A 270 -2.90 -11.56 17.30
C SER A 270 -2.55 -11.05 18.69
N TYR A 271 -2.37 -11.99 19.62
CA TYR A 271 -1.97 -11.72 20.99
C TYR A 271 -1.09 -12.85 21.52
N ILE A 272 -0.28 -12.53 22.54
CA ILE A 272 0.52 -13.48 23.31
C ILE A 272 0.50 -13.05 24.78
N LYS A 273 0.78 -13.98 25.71
CA LYS A 273 0.76 -13.68 27.15
C LYS A 273 1.62 -12.48 27.57
N THR A 274 2.72 -12.22 26.85
CA THR A 274 3.63 -11.09 27.15
C THR A 274 3.05 -9.73 26.78
N ASP A 275 1.94 -9.68 26.03
CA ASP A 275 1.24 -8.44 25.74
C ASP A 275 0.45 -7.94 26.95
N ALA A 276 0.07 -8.86 27.85
CA ALA A 276 -0.74 -8.55 29.02
C ALA A 276 0.11 -8.12 30.22
N THR A 277 -0.33 -7.02 30.84
CA THR A 277 0.24 -6.49 32.08
C THR A 277 -0.84 -6.46 33.15
N LEU A 278 -0.43 -6.77 34.39
CA LEU A 278 -1.33 -6.90 35.52
C LEU A 278 -1.05 -5.80 36.55
N SER A 279 -2.10 -5.08 36.97
CA SER A 279 -1.99 -3.93 37.88
C SER A 279 -3.22 -3.79 38.77
N ASN A 280 -3.17 -2.83 39.71
CA ASN A 280 -4.31 -2.46 40.57
C ASN A 280 -4.94 -3.64 41.33
N TYR A 281 -4.10 -4.50 41.90
CA TYR A 281 -4.54 -5.63 42.73
C TYR A 281 -5.35 -5.13 43.94
N THR A 282 -6.45 -5.83 44.25
CA THR A 282 -7.32 -5.55 45.40
C THR A 282 -7.60 -6.82 46.21
N GLY A 283 -8.16 -6.69 47.41
CA GLY A 283 -8.45 -7.85 48.26
C GLY A 283 -7.20 -8.57 48.73
N ASP A 284 -7.33 -9.88 48.97
CA ASP A 284 -6.22 -10.73 49.40
C ASP A 284 -5.21 -10.97 48.27
N LEU A 285 -5.58 -10.74 47.00
CA LEU A 285 -4.63 -10.70 45.87
C LEU A 285 -3.58 -9.59 45.99
N ALA A 286 -3.86 -8.50 46.71
CA ALA A 286 -2.88 -7.42 46.90
C ALA A 286 -1.75 -7.81 47.86
N GLY A 287 -1.94 -8.85 48.69
CA GLY A 287 -1.01 -9.30 49.73
C GLY A 287 -0.28 -10.61 49.43
N VAL A 288 -0.62 -11.30 48.33
CA VAL A 288 -0.16 -12.66 48.00
C VAL A 288 0.59 -12.67 46.66
N ALA A 289 1.33 -13.76 46.39
CA ALA A 289 2.08 -13.97 45.16
C ALA A 289 1.24 -13.58 43.92
N PRO A 290 1.76 -12.73 43.03
CA PRO A 290 0.98 -12.17 41.94
C PRO A 290 0.48 -13.27 41.02
N VAL A 291 -0.79 -13.17 40.63
CA VAL A 291 -1.37 -13.92 39.51
C VAL A 291 -0.46 -13.73 38.29
N ASN A 292 -0.18 -14.80 37.54
CA ASN A 292 0.60 -14.73 36.31
C ASN A 292 -0.29 -14.92 35.09
N VAL A 293 0.08 -14.29 33.98
CA VAL A 293 -0.48 -14.62 32.66
C VAL A 293 0.30 -15.82 32.12
N ILE A 294 -0.35 -16.97 32.00
CA ILE A 294 0.31 -18.24 31.68
C ILE A 294 0.15 -18.66 30.20
N GLU A 295 -0.93 -18.24 29.54
CA GLU A 295 -1.20 -18.52 28.12
C GLU A 295 -1.75 -17.28 27.38
N PRO A 296 -1.60 -17.23 26.03
CA PRO A 296 -0.91 -18.20 25.19
C PRO A 296 0.61 -17.97 25.16
N SER A 297 1.39 -19.05 25.11
CA SER A 297 2.86 -19.01 25.07
C SER A 297 3.46 -18.76 23.69
N VAL A 298 2.64 -18.79 22.64
CA VAL A 298 3.00 -18.45 21.26
C VAL A 298 2.02 -17.41 20.72
N LEU A 299 2.47 -16.63 19.75
CA LEU A 299 1.63 -15.64 19.09
C LEU A 299 0.42 -16.34 18.48
N THR A 300 -0.77 -15.94 18.93
CA THR A 300 -2.03 -16.58 18.60
C THR A 300 -2.91 -15.59 17.86
N ALA A 301 -3.37 -15.97 16.67
CA ALA A 301 -4.34 -15.17 15.92
C ALA A 301 -5.74 -15.31 16.54
N MET A 302 -6.51 -14.23 16.45
CA MET A 302 -7.95 -14.24 16.74
C MET A 302 -8.67 -15.16 15.76
N ILE A 303 -9.84 -15.68 16.14
CA ILE A 303 -10.75 -16.40 15.26
C ILE A 303 -12.10 -15.73 15.31
N ASN A 304 -12.55 -15.19 14.17
CA ASN A 304 -13.77 -14.42 14.05
C ASN A 304 -13.87 -13.28 15.08
N GLY A 305 -12.76 -12.55 15.25
CA GLY A 305 -12.63 -11.44 16.16
C GLY A 305 -12.63 -11.81 17.64
N ARG A 306 -12.35 -13.08 18.01
CA ARG A 306 -12.30 -13.54 19.40
C ARG A 306 -11.05 -14.34 19.71
N SER A 307 -10.58 -14.28 20.96
CA SER A 307 -9.56 -15.19 21.47
C SER A 307 -10.05 -16.64 21.34
N PRO A 308 -9.29 -17.57 20.71
CA PRO A 308 -9.72 -18.95 20.58
C PRO A 308 -9.82 -19.66 21.94
N ARG A 309 -10.87 -20.47 22.13
CA ARG A 309 -11.09 -21.25 23.37
C ARG A 309 -9.94 -22.20 23.72
N MET A 310 -9.17 -22.65 22.73
CA MET A 310 -8.02 -23.54 22.92
C MET A 310 -6.73 -22.79 23.24
N SER A 311 -6.71 -21.47 23.11
CA SER A 311 -5.54 -20.64 23.37
C SER A 311 -5.96 -19.30 23.99
N PRO A 312 -6.70 -19.31 25.12
CA PRO A 312 -7.19 -18.09 25.75
C PRO A 312 -6.04 -17.25 26.32
N LEU A 313 -6.32 -15.97 26.60
CA LEU A 313 -5.49 -15.22 27.54
C LEU A 313 -5.82 -15.72 28.95
N LEU A 314 -4.91 -16.49 29.54
CA LEU A 314 -5.19 -17.26 30.75
C LEU A 314 -4.41 -16.73 31.95
N LEU A 315 -5.13 -16.44 33.03
CA LEU A 315 -4.54 -16.10 34.31
C LEU A 315 -4.44 -17.34 35.21
N GLU A 316 -3.29 -17.53 35.83
CA GLU A 316 -3.06 -18.59 36.81
C GLU A 316 -3.95 -18.38 38.04
N LYS A 317 -4.55 -19.46 38.54
CA LYS A 317 -5.30 -19.42 39.80
C LYS A 317 -4.42 -18.93 40.96
N PRO A 318 -4.90 -17.99 41.78
CA PRO A 318 -4.12 -17.48 42.91
C PRO A 318 -4.07 -18.46 44.09
N GLY A 319 -5.01 -19.41 44.22
CA GLY A 319 -5.09 -20.38 45.31
C GLY A 319 -6.13 -20.02 46.37
N ALA A 320 -6.42 -20.99 47.26
CA ALA A 320 -7.48 -20.87 48.27
C ALA A 320 -7.23 -19.69 49.24
N GLY A 321 -8.27 -18.88 49.46
CA GLY A 321 -8.19 -17.71 50.36
C GLY A 321 -7.51 -16.49 49.75
N ASN A 322 -7.30 -16.46 48.43
CA ASN A 322 -6.70 -15.34 47.71
C ASN A 322 -7.75 -14.72 46.76
N ASP A 323 -8.81 -14.14 47.32
CA ASP A 323 -9.83 -13.43 46.57
C ASP A 323 -9.47 -11.97 46.31
N GLY A 324 -10.17 -11.34 45.37
CA GLY A 324 -9.93 -9.96 44.98
C GLY A 324 -9.95 -9.78 43.47
N SER A 325 -9.44 -8.65 42.99
CA SER A 325 -9.38 -8.37 41.56
C SER A 325 -8.04 -7.82 41.11
N VAL A 326 -7.75 -7.97 39.83
CA VAL A 326 -6.59 -7.40 39.14
C VAL A 326 -7.03 -6.81 37.80
N THR A 327 -6.49 -5.65 37.43
CA THR A 327 -6.68 -5.06 36.10
C THR A 327 -5.72 -5.73 35.11
N VAL A 328 -6.29 -6.26 34.03
CA VAL A 328 -5.56 -6.83 32.89
C VAL A 328 -5.54 -5.79 31.79
N THR A 329 -4.37 -5.26 31.45
CA THR A 329 -4.18 -4.34 30.31
C THR A 329 -3.42 -5.06 29.21
N LEU A 330 -3.99 -5.11 28.01
CA LEU A 330 -3.38 -5.78 26.86
C LEU A 330 -2.71 -4.75 25.95
N THR A 331 -1.41 -4.87 25.75
CA THR A 331 -0.67 -4.07 24.76
C THR A 331 -1.11 -4.49 23.36
N VAL A 332 -1.62 -3.54 22.58
CA VAL A 332 -2.09 -3.79 21.21
C VAL A 332 -1.45 -2.81 20.23
N PRO A 333 -1.39 -3.13 18.93
CA PRO A 333 -0.99 -2.16 17.93
C PRO A 333 -1.84 -0.89 17.97
N ASN A 334 -1.27 0.24 17.55
CA ASN A 334 -1.93 1.56 17.62
C ASN A 334 -3.31 1.58 16.92
N TRP A 335 -3.47 0.83 15.81
CA TRP A 335 -4.74 0.68 15.09
C TRP A 335 -5.76 -0.25 15.78
N LEU A 336 -5.53 -0.64 17.04
CA LEU A 336 -6.50 -1.33 17.90
C LEU A 336 -6.63 -0.67 19.28
N GLN A 337 -5.89 0.41 19.54
CA GLN A 337 -6.09 1.28 20.69
C GLN A 337 -7.37 2.11 20.52
N PHE A 338 -7.94 2.54 21.64
CA PHE A 338 -9.15 3.36 21.66
C PHE A 338 -9.18 4.24 22.91
N ASP A 339 -9.88 5.37 22.82
CA ASP A 339 -10.13 6.26 23.94
C ASP A 339 -11.33 5.73 24.75
N PHE A 340 -11.07 4.85 25.72
CA PHE A 340 -12.08 4.26 26.58
C PHE A 340 -12.53 5.21 27.68
N ASN A 341 -11.71 6.21 28.03
CA ASN A 341 -11.97 7.13 29.14
C ASN A 341 -12.60 8.47 28.71
N GLY A 342 -12.61 8.78 27.41
CA GLY A 342 -13.19 9.98 26.80
C GLY A 342 -12.29 11.22 26.83
N ASP A 343 -10.98 11.07 27.01
CA ASP A 343 -10.01 12.17 27.11
C ASP A 343 -9.31 12.55 25.79
N LEU A 344 -9.71 11.91 24.68
CA LEU A 344 -9.17 12.04 23.33
C LEU A 344 -7.79 11.42 23.12
N THR A 345 -7.32 10.58 24.05
CA THR A 345 -6.07 9.83 23.91
C THR A 345 -6.37 8.34 23.73
N PRO A 346 -5.98 7.72 22.60
CA PRO A 346 -6.11 6.28 22.46
C PRO A 346 -5.20 5.54 23.45
N GLU A 347 -5.76 4.55 24.15
CA GLU A 347 -5.02 3.69 25.05
C GLU A 347 -5.20 2.19 24.74
N ASN A 348 -4.33 1.39 25.35
CA ASN A 348 -4.45 -0.06 25.37
C ASN A 348 -5.72 -0.48 26.13
N PRO A 349 -6.47 -1.47 25.64
CA PRO A 349 -7.68 -1.93 26.33
C PRO A 349 -7.35 -2.59 27.66
N SER A 350 -8.25 -2.43 28.61
CA SER A 350 -8.16 -3.09 29.91
C SER A 350 -9.50 -3.69 30.36
N GLY A 351 -9.40 -4.73 31.18
CA GLY A 351 -10.55 -5.41 31.78
C GLY A 351 -10.23 -5.87 33.20
N LEU A 352 -11.26 -6.10 34.01
CA LEU A 352 -11.12 -6.54 35.39
C LEU A 352 -11.23 -8.06 35.50
N ALA A 353 -10.21 -8.71 36.05
CA ALA A 353 -10.23 -10.12 36.41
C ALA A 353 -10.46 -10.26 37.92
N THR A 354 -11.50 -11.00 38.32
CA THR A 354 -11.91 -11.15 39.73
C THR A 354 -11.90 -12.62 40.15
N PHE A 355 -11.22 -12.90 41.25
CA PHE A 355 -11.15 -14.21 41.89
C PHE A 355 -11.94 -14.21 43.20
N GLY A 356 -12.57 -15.34 43.55
CA GLY A 356 -13.34 -15.50 44.79
C GLY A 356 -14.84 -15.24 44.65
N HIS A 357 -15.34 -14.96 43.44
CA HIS A 357 -16.78 -14.91 43.18
C HIS A 357 -17.25 -16.23 42.56
N TYR A 358 -17.98 -17.03 43.34
CA TYR A 358 -18.66 -18.23 42.86
C TYR A 358 -19.91 -17.84 42.06
N ARG A 359 -20.22 -18.53 40.96
CA ARG A 359 -21.56 -18.49 40.35
C ARG A 359 -22.58 -19.05 41.35
N GLY A 360 -23.06 -18.20 42.25
CA GLY A 360 -24.30 -18.44 42.96
C GLY A 360 -25.44 -18.44 41.95
N HIS A 361 -26.29 -19.45 42.03
CA HIS A 361 -27.53 -19.52 41.28
C HIS A 361 -28.33 -18.19 41.30
N ASP A 362 -28.87 -17.85 40.13
CA ASP A 362 -29.99 -16.97 39.80
C ASP A 362 -30.77 -16.34 40.98
N ARG A 363 -30.51 -15.04 41.25
CA ARG A 363 -31.44 -14.00 41.74
C ARG A 363 -30.68 -12.74 42.17
N VAL A 364 -30.13 -12.00 41.20
CA VAL A 364 -29.92 -10.56 41.35
C VAL A 364 -30.41 -9.89 40.08
N ILE A 365 -31.65 -9.40 40.13
CA ILE A 365 -32.24 -8.56 39.10
C ILE A 365 -31.89 -7.13 39.51
N TYR A 366 -31.20 -6.39 38.66
CA TYR A 366 -30.67 -5.03 38.80
C TYR A 366 -29.29 -4.85 39.46
N TRP A 367 -28.32 -4.53 38.61
CA TRP A 367 -27.30 -3.53 38.89
C TRP A 367 -27.58 -2.31 38.01
N ARG A 368 -27.69 -1.14 38.63
CA ARG A 368 -27.86 0.14 37.95
C ARG A 368 -26.50 0.80 37.88
N GLU A 369 -25.87 0.75 36.72
CA GLU A 369 -24.76 1.64 36.43
C GLU A 369 -25.31 3.06 36.24
N LYS A 370 -24.63 4.02 36.87
CA LYS A 370 -24.92 5.44 36.76
C LYS A 370 -23.93 5.98 35.72
N PHE A 371 -24.49 6.47 34.61
CA PHE A 371 -23.77 7.11 33.52
C PHE A 371 -22.85 8.23 34.01
#